data_AF-A0A5N8HM65-F1
#
_entry.id   AF-A0A5N8HM65-F1
#
_cell.length_a   1.000
_cell.length_b   1.000
_cell.length_c   1.000
_cell.angle_alpha   90.00
_cell.angle_beta   90.00
_cell.angle_gamma   90.00
#
_symmetry.space_group_name_H-M   'P 1'
#
loop_
_entity.id
_entity.type
_entity.pdbx_description
1 polymer ?
#
loop_
_entity_poly.entity_id
_entity_poly.type
_entity_poly.pdbx_seq_one_letter_code
_entity_poly.pdbx_strand_id
1 'polypeptide(L)'
;SIVGTIGGGMVERKVIEESLQALQERKPRLFHGRMARNGADAVGSDCGGAMSVFISVHGMRPRLVLIGAGHVNRAIAQSAALLGFDIAVADIYRESLNPELFPPSTTLLHAESFGAAVEALDIRPDNFVLIATNNQDREALDKLIEQPIAWLGLLASRRKVQLFLRQLREKGVAEEHIARLHAPVGYNIGAETPQEIAISVLAEILQVKNNAPGGLMMKPSHPSGHQLVVIRGAGDIASGVALRLYHAGFKVIMLEVEKPTVIRCTVAFAQAVFDGEMTVEGVTARLATSSAEAMKLTERGFIPVMVDPACSLLDELKPLCVVDAILAKQNLGTRADMAPVTIALGPGFTAGKDCHAVIETNRGHWLGQVIYSGCAQENTGVPGNIMGHTTRRVIRAPAAGIMRSNVKLGDLVKEGDVIAWIGEHEIKAPLTGMVRGLLNDGLAVVGGFKIGDIDPRGETADFTSVSDKARA
;
A
#
# COMPACT_ATOMS: atom_id res chain seq x y z
N SER A 1 -31.73 7.43 34.37
CA SER A 1 -32.01 7.90 35.75
C SER A 1 -30.90 8.86 36.17
N ILE A 2 -31.15 9.73 37.14
CA ILE A 2 -30.16 10.68 37.68
C ILE A 2 -29.82 10.24 39.11
N VAL A 3 -28.54 10.31 39.48
CA VAL A 3 -28.04 9.98 40.82
C VAL A 3 -27.16 11.12 41.32
N GLY A 4 -27.42 11.64 42.51
CA GLY A 4 -26.72 12.79 43.09
C GLY A 4 -27.39 14.14 42.77
N THR A 5 -26.79 15.24 43.24
CA THR A 5 -27.24 16.63 43.02
C THR A 5 -26.03 17.57 42.96
N ILE A 6 -26.16 18.68 42.24
CA ILE A 6 -25.16 19.75 42.15
C ILE A 6 -25.66 21.08 42.76
N GLY A 7 -26.69 21.03 43.59
CA GLY A 7 -27.27 22.20 44.27
C GLY A 7 -28.74 22.48 43.93
N GLY A 8 -29.35 21.70 43.02
CA GLY A 8 -30.79 21.76 42.72
C GLY A 8 -31.25 22.99 41.91
N GLY A 9 -32.57 23.11 41.77
CA GLY A 9 -33.23 24.28 41.16
C GLY A 9 -32.99 24.44 39.65
N MET A 10 -33.06 25.69 39.18
CA MET A 10 -32.97 26.01 37.75
C MET A 10 -31.60 25.69 37.13
N VAL A 11 -30.53 25.73 37.95
CA VAL A 11 -29.18 25.43 37.48
C VAL A 11 -29.04 23.95 37.16
N GLU A 12 -29.52 23.08 38.05
CA GLU A 12 -29.50 21.63 37.84
C GLU A 12 -30.34 21.23 36.62
N ARG A 13 -31.49 21.87 36.39
CA ARG A 13 -32.32 21.63 35.20
C ARG A 13 -31.59 21.97 33.90
N LYS A 14 -30.92 23.12 33.83
CA LYS A 14 -30.12 23.50 32.66
C LYS A 14 -28.93 22.56 32.45
N VAL A 15 -28.26 22.13 33.52
CA VAL A 15 -27.17 21.15 33.42
C VAL A 15 -27.68 19.80 32.92
N ILE A 16 -28.89 19.37 33.30
CA ILE A 16 -29.52 18.14 32.76
C ILE A 16 -29.78 18.29 31.26
N GLU A 17 -30.32 19.42 30.81
CA GLU A 17 -30.55 19.70 29.38
C GLU A 17 -29.24 19.68 28.58
N GLU A 18 -28.20 20.35 29.09
CA GLU A 18 -26.85 20.32 28.53
C GLU A 18 -26.24 18.93 28.54
N SER A 19 -26.52 18.11 29.56
CA SER A 19 -26.05 16.72 29.65
C SER A 19 -26.73 15.83 28.62
N LEU A 20 -28.02 16.04 28.36
CA LEU A 20 -28.74 15.34 27.29
C LEU A 20 -28.21 15.72 25.91
N GLN A 21 -27.92 17.00 25.67
CA GLN A 21 -27.25 17.44 24.43
C GLN A 21 -25.84 16.85 24.32
N ALA A 22 -25.03 16.89 25.38
CA ALA A 22 -23.70 16.29 25.41
C ALA A 22 -23.75 14.79 25.08
N LEU A 23 -24.74 14.05 25.60
CA LEU A 23 -24.97 12.65 25.28
C LEU A 23 -25.35 12.43 23.81
N GLN A 24 -26.21 13.27 23.23
CA GLN A 24 -26.57 13.21 21.81
C GLN A 24 -25.38 13.51 20.89
N GLU A 25 -24.61 14.55 21.22
CA GLU A 25 -23.43 15.01 20.47
C GLU A 25 -22.19 14.15 20.71
N ARG A 26 -22.19 13.36 21.80
CA ARG A 26 -21.08 12.53 22.27
C ARG A 26 -19.79 13.31 22.54
N LYS A 27 -19.92 14.56 22.97
CA LYS A 27 -18.79 15.45 23.26
C LYS A 27 -18.90 15.99 24.69
N PRO A 28 -17.77 16.07 25.42
CA PRO A 28 -17.77 16.74 26.71
C PRO A 28 -18.07 18.23 26.52
N ARG A 29 -18.72 18.83 27.50
CA ARG A 29 -19.10 20.25 27.49
C ARG A 29 -18.75 20.89 28.81
N LEU A 30 -18.46 22.18 28.78
CA LEU A 30 -18.23 22.97 29.98
C LEU A 30 -19.33 24.03 30.09
N PHE A 31 -20.25 23.81 31.03
CA PHE A 31 -21.35 24.72 31.30
C PHE A 31 -20.92 25.79 32.30
N HIS A 32 -21.31 27.04 32.07
CA HIS A 32 -21.11 28.16 32.99
C HIS A 32 -22.46 28.76 33.36
N GLY A 33 -22.73 28.91 34.66
CA GLY A 33 -23.98 29.45 35.16
C GLY A 33 -23.77 30.40 36.34
N ARG A 34 -24.33 31.61 36.23
CA ARG A 34 -24.42 32.59 37.31
C ARG A 34 -25.80 32.56 37.96
N MET A 35 -25.83 32.33 39.27
CA MET A 35 -27.06 32.30 40.08
C MET A 35 -27.59 33.71 40.34
N ALA A 36 -27.97 34.39 39.26
CA ALA A 36 -28.62 35.69 39.23
C ALA A 36 -29.91 35.62 38.39
N ARG A 37 -30.85 36.54 38.61
CA ARG A 37 -32.08 36.64 37.80
C ARG A 37 -31.81 37.05 36.36
N ASN A 38 -30.94 38.05 36.17
CA ASN A 38 -30.74 38.72 34.89
C ASN A 38 -29.23 38.90 34.59
N GLY A 39 -28.87 39.03 33.31
CA GLY A 39 -27.50 39.23 32.84
C GLY A 39 -26.96 38.06 32.03
N ALA A 40 -25.73 38.19 31.50
CA ALA A 40 -25.05 37.10 30.79
C ALA A 40 -24.86 35.89 31.71
N ASP A 41 -25.12 34.69 31.18
CA ASP A 41 -25.04 33.40 31.88
C ASP A 41 -25.95 33.27 33.12
N ALA A 42 -26.94 34.14 33.26
CA ALA A 42 -27.89 34.09 34.37
C ALA A 42 -28.80 32.85 34.25
N VAL A 43 -28.87 32.09 35.35
CA VAL A 43 -29.70 30.87 35.43
C VAL A 43 -31.04 31.05 36.13
N GLY A 44 -31.42 32.29 36.48
CA GLY A 44 -32.77 32.61 36.96
C GLY A 44 -33.00 32.26 38.44
N SER A 45 -31.99 32.50 39.28
CA SER A 45 -32.00 32.21 40.73
C SER A 45 -31.54 33.42 41.55
N ASP A 46 -31.91 33.51 42.83
CA ASP A 46 -31.56 34.60 43.75
C ASP A 46 -30.44 34.27 44.74
N CYS A 47 -29.81 33.11 44.60
CA CYS A 47 -28.87 32.62 45.61
C CYS A 47 -27.50 33.32 45.58
N GLY A 48 -27.19 34.09 44.52
CA GLY A 48 -25.86 34.67 44.31
C GLY A 48 -24.80 33.62 43.96
N GLY A 49 -23.70 34.05 43.36
CA GLY A 49 -22.56 33.18 43.00
C GLY A 49 -22.52 32.71 41.54
N ALA A 50 -21.44 32.03 41.18
CA ALA A 50 -21.19 31.47 39.86
C ALA A 50 -20.68 30.03 39.99
N MET A 51 -21.04 29.17 39.05
CA MET A 51 -20.61 27.78 38.99
C MET A 51 -20.23 27.41 37.56
N SER A 52 -19.16 26.63 37.43
CA SER A 52 -18.82 25.94 36.19
C SER A 52 -18.98 24.44 36.40
N VAL A 53 -19.67 23.77 35.48
CA VAL A 53 -19.91 22.32 35.51
C VAL A 53 -19.28 21.69 34.29
N PHE A 54 -18.35 20.76 34.52
CA PHE A 54 -17.78 19.94 33.47
C PHE A 54 -18.64 18.69 33.27
N ILE A 55 -19.23 18.57 32.08
CA ILE A 55 -20.08 17.46 31.67
C ILE A 55 -19.20 16.53 30.83
N SER A 56 -18.86 15.37 31.41
CA SER A 56 -18.14 14.31 30.72
C SER A 56 -19.09 13.20 30.31
N VAL A 57 -19.01 12.78 29.04
CA VAL A 57 -19.83 11.70 28.48
C VAL A 57 -19.06 10.40 28.55
N HIS A 58 -19.59 9.44 29.31
CA HIS A 58 -18.99 8.12 29.50
C HIS A 58 -19.95 7.00 29.05
N GLY A 59 -19.40 5.87 28.59
CA GLY A 59 -20.16 4.63 28.48
C GLY A 59 -20.88 4.35 27.16
N MET A 60 -20.56 5.07 26.07
CA MET A 60 -21.06 4.68 24.75
C MET A 60 -20.16 3.62 24.13
N ARG A 61 -20.66 2.38 24.12
CA ARG A 61 -20.00 1.26 23.46
C ARG A 61 -19.95 1.56 21.95
N PRO A 62 -18.76 1.52 21.31
CA PRO A 62 -18.69 1.64 19.86
C PRO A 62 -19.50 0.51 19.22
N ARG A 63 -20.28 0.83 18.17
CA ARG A 63 -21.12 -0.15 17.50
C ARG A 63 -20.36 -0.83 16.36
N LEU A 64 -20.22 -2.15 16.42
CA LEU A 64 -19.69 -3.00 15.37
C LEU A 64 -20.83 -3.72 14.66
N VAL A 65 -20.99 -3.40 13.38
CA VAL A 65 -21.99 -3.97 12.49
C VAL A 65 -21.32 -5.01 11.60
N LEU A 66 -21.79 -6.25 11.67
CA LEU A 66 -21.26 -7.38 10.90
C LEU A 66 -22.29 -7.77 9.83
N ILE A 67 -21.92 -7.60 8.57
CA ILE A 67 -22.72 -8.04 7.43
C ILE A 67 -22.25 -9.44 7.04
N GLY A 68 -23.11 -10.42 7.29
CA GLY A 68 -22.81 -11.85 7.27
C GLY A 68 -22.66 -12.44 8.68
N ALA A 69 -23.15 -13.66 8.88
CA ALA A 69 -23.17 -14.41 10.12
C ALA A 69 -22.37 -15.72 10.02
N GLY A 70 -21.40 -15.77 9.09
CA GLY A 70 -20.46 -16.89 8.92
C GLY A 70 -19.47 -17.04 10.08
N HIS A 71 -18.64 -18.09 10.03
CA HIS A 71 -17.73 -18.47 11.12
C HIS A 71 -16.73 -17.36 11.52
N VAL A 72 -16.25 -16.53 10.58
CA VAL A 72 -15.34 -15.41 10.89
C VAL A 72 -16.07 -14.31 11.67
N ASN A 73 -17.24 -13.86 11.22
CA ASN A 73 -18.01 -12.84 11.93
C ASN A 73 -18.50 -13.31 13.30
N ARG A 74 -18.77 -14.62 13.49
CA ARG A 74 -19.01 -15.19 14.83
C ARG A 74 -17.79 -15.03 15.74
N ALA A 75 -16.59 -15.39 15.27
CA ALA A 75 -15.36 -15.24 16.04
C ALA A 75 -15.05 -13.77 16.37
N ILE A 76 -15.31 -12.86 15.42
CA ILE A 76 -15.19 -11.40 15.62
C ILE A 76 -16.18 -10.91 16.66
N ALA A 77 -17.45 -11.31 16.58
CA ALA A 77 -18.47 -10.93 17.56
C ALA A 77 -18.06 -11.36 18.99
N GLN A 78 -17.64 -12.62 19.16
CA GLN A 78 -17.18 -13.14 20.45
C GLN A 78 -16.01 -12.32 21.02
N SER A 79 -15.02 -12.00 20.19
CA SER A 79 -13.85 -11.24 20.61
C SER A 79 -14.17 -9.76 20.85
N ALA A 80 -15.04 -9.15 20.04
CA ALA A 80 -15.44 -7.76 20.13
C ALA A 80 -16.27 -7.47 21.40
N ALA A 81 -17.06 -8.45 21.87
CA ALA A 81 -17.83 -8.31 23.10
C ALA A 81 -16.93 -8.06 24.32
N LEU A 82 -15.77 -8.73 24.39
CA LEU A 82 -14.77 -8.53 25.45
C LEU A 82 -14.14 -7.13 25.40
N LEU A 83 -14.09 -6.52 24.21
CA LEU A 83 -13.57 -5.17 23.99
C LEU A 83 -14.64 -4.07 24.20
N GLY A 84 -15.84 -4.45 24.63
CA GLY A 84 -16.93 -3.53 24.95
C GLY A 84 -17.63 -2.93 23.72
N PHE A 85 -17.62 -3.61 22.57
CA PHE A 85 -18.45 -3.20 21.43
C PHE A 85 -19.92 -3.55 21.65
N ASP A 86 -20.81 -2.71 21.13
CA ASP A 86 -22.20 -3.05 20.87
C ASP A 86 -22.27 -3.73 19.50
N ILE A 87 -22.87 -4.91 19.40
CA ILE A 87 -22.72 -5.77 18.22
C ILE A 87 -24.08 -5.97 17.56
N ALA A 88 -24.13 -5.68 16.26
CA ALA A 88 -25.25 -6.06 15.41
C ALA A 88 -24.76 -6.95 14.28
N VAL A 89 -25.46 -8.05 14.01
CA VAL A 89 -25.15 -8.99 12.93
C VAL A 89 -26.38 -9.11 12.05
N ALA A 90 -26.19 -8.95 10.75
CA ALA A 90 -27.25 -9.19 9.78
C ALA A 90 -26.84 -10.26 8.76
N ASP A 91 -27.78 -11.13 8.44
CA ASP A 91 -27.61 -12.17 7.42
C ASP A 91 -28.94 -12.44 6.70
N ILE A 92 -28.84 -12.99 5.49
CA ILE A 92 -29.98 -13.41 4.67
C ILE A 92 -30.41 -14.85 4.98
N TYR A 93 -29.52 -15.65 5.59
CA TYR A 93 -29.76 -17.02 6.02
C TYR A 93 -30.15 -17.04 7.50
N ARG A 94 -31.42 -17.36 7.78
CA ARG A 94 -31.97 -17.35 9.14
C ARG A 94 -31.26 -18.33 10.07
N GLU A 95 -30.88 -19.49 9.54
CA GLU A 95 -30.11 -20.54 10.22
C GLU A 95 -28.73 -20.07 10.70
N SER A 96 -28.15 -19.06 10.02
CA SER A 96 -26.85 -18.51 10.41
C SER A 96 -26.93 -17.61 11.64
N LEU A 97 -28.14 -17.15 12.01
CA LEU A 97 -28.44 -16.22 13.10
C LEU A 97 -28.93 -16.95 14.36
N ASN A 98 -28.41 -18.15 14.66
CA ASN A 98 -28.69 -18.81 15.93
C ASN A 98 -28.07 -17.99 17.10
N PRO A 99 -28.88 -17.50 18.06
CA PRO A 99 -28.39 -16.72 19.20
C PRO A 99 -27.30 -17.39 20.03
N GLU A 100 -27.27 -18.72 20.10
CA GLU A 100 -26.26 -19.47 20.87
C GLU A 100 -24.84 -19.34 20.29
N LEU A 101 -24.72 -18.93 19.02
CA LEU A 101 -23.44 -18.77 18.34
C LEU A 101 -22.81 -17.38 18.56
N PHE A 102 -23.55 -16.47 19.19
CA PHE A 102 -23.18 -15.07 19.38
C PHE A 102 -23.17 -14.69 20.87
N PRO A 103 -22.47 -13.60 21.24
CA PRO A 103 -22.58 -13.03 22.58
C PRO A 103 -24.04 -12.68 22.93
N PRO A 104 -24.49 -12.83 24.20
CA PRO A 104 -25.89 -12.63 24.58
C PRO A 104 -26.49 -11.26 24.26
N SER A 105 -25.67 -10.20 24.19
CA SER A 105 -26.12 -8.84 23.88
C SER A 105 -26.10 -8.50 22.39
N THR A 106 -25.93 -9.49 21.51
CA THR A 106 -25.83 -9.28 20.06
C THR A 106 -27.22 -9.06 19.46
N THR A 107 -27.39 -7.98 18.71
CA THR A 107 -28.60 -7.78 17.91
C THR A 107 -28.49 -8.60 16.62
N LEU A 108 -29.41 -9.54 16.42
CA LEU A 108 -29.44 -10.40 15.22
C LEU A 108 -30.59 -9.97 14.32
N LEU A 109 -30.27 -9.70 13.06
CA LEU A 109 -31.23 -9.20 12.07
C LEU A 109 -31.26 -10.10 10.84
N HIS A 110 -32.41 -10.70 10.57
CA HIS A 110 -32.66 -11.42 9.32
C HIS A 110 -33.21 -10.43 8.27
N ALA A 111 -32.69 -10.50 7.05
CA ALA A 111 -33.16 -9.68 5.92
C ALA A 111 -33.29 -10.53 4.64
N GLU A 112 -33.98 -10.01 3.62
CA GLU A 112 -34.16 -10.71 2.34
C GLU A 112 -32.95 -10.58 1.41
N SER A 113 -32.15 -9.52 1.57
CA SER A 113 -30.92 -9.27 0.82
C SER A 113 -29.89 -8.54 1.70
N PHE A 114 -28.61 -8.54 1.30
CA PHE A 114 -27.60 -7.81 2.06
C PHE A 114 -27.75 -6.29 1.90
N GLY A 115 -28.32 -5.83 0.79
CA GLY A 115 -28.74 -4.43 0.65
C GLY A 115 -29.84 -4.04 1.65
N ALA A 116 -30.87 -4.88 1.79
CA ALA A 116 -31.96 -4.65 2.76
C ALA A 116 -31.46 -4.73 4.21
N ALA A 117 -30.48 -5.60 4.50
CA ALA A 117 -29.83 -5.67 5.79
C ALA A 117 -29.16 -4.34 6.17
N VAL A 118 -28.41 -3.73 5.24
CA VAL A 118 -27.75 -2.43 5.45
C VAL A 118 -28.77 -1.33 5.77
N GLU A 119 -29.89 -1.29 5.06
CA GLU A 119 -30.96 -0.31 5.28
C GLU A 119 -31.63 -0.49 6.65
N ALA A 120 -31.93 -1.72 7.04
CA ALA A 120 -32.62 -2.01 8.30
C ALA A 120 -31.73 -1.87 9.55
N LEU A 121 -30.40 -1.89 9.40
CA LEU A 121 -29.45 -1.77 10.53
C LEU A 121 -29.30 -0.33 11.07
N ASP A 122 -29.82 0.68 10.35
CA ASP A 122 -29.66 2.11 10.66
C ASP A 122 -28.19 2.45 10.95
N ILE A 123 -27.36 2.33 9.91
CA ILE A 123 -25.91 2.52 10.03
C ILE A 123 -25.60 4.01 10.16
N ARG A 124 -24.86 4.36 11.21
CA ARG A 124 -24.54 5.74 11.58
C ARG A 124 -23.07 6.07 11.36
N PRO A 125 -22.70 7.37 11.30
CA PRO A 125 -21.32 7.78 11.07
C PRO A 125 -20.29 7.31 12.08
N ASP A 126 -20.72 6.98 13.29
CA ASP A 126 -19.86 6.45 14.35
C ASP A 126 -19.71 4.91 14.34
N ASN A 127 -20.31 4.21 13.36
CA ASN A 127 -20.33 2.76 13.31
C ASN A 127 -19.10 2.20 12.58
N PHE A 128 -18.64 1.05 13.06
CA PHE A 128 -17.63 0.22 12.42
C PHE A 128 -18.37 -0.88 11.67
N VAL A 129 -18.15 -1.00 10.36
CA VAL A 129 -18.88 -1.97 9.53
C VAL A 129 -17.91 -2.94 8.88
N LEU A 130 -18.14 -4.24 9.06
CA LEU A 130 -17.38 -5.30 8.41
C LEU A 130 -18.29 -6.10 7.48
N ILE A 131 -17.92 -6.16 6.20
CA ILE A 131 -18.54 -7.04 5.22
C ILE A 131 -17.71 -8.32 5.13
N ALA A 132 -18.33 -9.45 5.50
CA ALA A 132 -17.74 -10.78 5.35
C ALA A 132 -18.84 -11.77 5.00
N THR A 133 -19.27 -11.72 3.74
CA THR A 133 -20.25 -12.65 3.19
C THR A 133 -19.53 -13.72 2.37
N ASN A 134 -20.17 -14.87 2.15
CA ASN A 134 -19.55 -15.95 1.38
C ASN A 134 -19.27 -15.52 -0.08
N ASN A 135 -20.26 -14.89 -0.73
CA ASN A 135 -20.18 -14.53 -2.16
C ASN A 135 -21.01 -13.29 -2.58
N GLN A 136 -21.68 -12.60 -1.67
CA GLN A 136 -22.65 -11.53 -1.98
C GLN A 136 -22.25 -10.18 -1.38
N ASP A 137 -20.95 -9.92 -1.24
CA ASP A 137 -20.43 -8.70 -0.59
C ASP A 137 -20.79 -7.43 -1.36
N ARG A 138 -21.03 -7.58 -2.67
CA ARG A 138 -21.22 -6.46 -3.58
C ARG A 138 -22.43 -5.60 -3.22
N GLU A 139 -23.53 -6.23 -2.84
CA GLU A 139 -24.76 -5.51 -2.49
C GLU A 139 -24.56 -4.60 -1.28
N ALA A 140 -23.90 -5.12 -0.25
CA ALA A 140 -23.56 -4.35 0.94
C ALA A 140 -22.52 -3.26 0.63
N LEU A 141 -21.47 -3.61 -0.13
CA LEU A 141 -20.39 -2.68 -0.46
C LEU A 141 -20.89 -1.48 -1.26
N ASP A 142 -21.69 -1.71 -2.31
CA ASP A 142 -22.23 -0.63 -3.14
C ASP A 142 -23.13 0.33 -2.32
N LYS A 143 -23.82 -0.16 -1.29
CA LYS A 143 -24.63 0.67 -0.39
C LYS A 143 -23.80 1.44 0.64
N LEU A 144 -22.65 0.92 1.04
CA LEU A 144 -21.84 1.43 2.15
C LEU A 144 -20.67 2.31 1.73
N ILE A 145 -20.13 2.13 0.52
CA ILE A 145 -18.86 2.74 0.09
C ILE A 145 -18.89 4.28 0.14
N GLU A 146 -20.03 4.90 -0.18
CA GLU A 146 -20.18 6.35 -0.15
C GLU A 146 -20.69 6.88 1.21
N GLN A 147 -21.13 6.01 2.11
CA GLN A 147 -21.69 6.45 3.39
C GLN A 147 -20.60 7.01 4.31
N PRO A 148 -20.91 8.08 5.07
CA PRO A 148 -20.04 8.55 6.13
C PRO A 148 -20.15 7.54 7.28
N ILE A 149 -19.15 6.69 7.46
CA ILE A 149 -19.02 5.69 8.53
C ILE A 149 -17.59 5.69 9.06
N ALA A 150 -17.43 5.35 10.35
CA ALA A 150 -16.16 5.47 11.06
C ALA A 150 -15.09 4.55 10.49
N TRP A 151 -15.50 3.37 10.01
CA TRP A 151 -14.61 2.40 9.40
C TRP A 151 -15.41 1.41 8.55
N LEU A 152 -14.90 1.10 7.35
CA LEU A 152 -15.48 0.11 6.44
C LEU A 152 -14.43 -0.94 6.08
N GLY A 153 -14.63 -2.17 6.56
CA GLY A 153 -13.79 -3.31 6.24
C GLY A 153 -14.48 -4.29 5.29
N LEU A 154 -13.68 -4.91 4.41
CA LEU A 154 -14.11 -6.02 3.58
C LEU A 154 -13.15 -7.22 3.73
N LEU A 155 -13.71 -8.33 4.20
CA LEU A 155 -13.01 -9.61 4.24
C LEU A 155 -13.05 -10.26 2.85
N ALA A 156 -11.95 -10.14 2.11
CA ALA A 156 -11.84 -10.70 0.76
C ALA A 156 -10.38 -11.03 0.40
N SER A 157 -10.17 -11.96 -0.54
CA SER A 157 -8.85 -12.22 -1.11
C SER A 157 -8.33 -11.00 -1.90
N ARG A 158 -7.01 -10.83 -1.97
CA ARG A 158 -6.38 -9.74 -2.76
C ARG A 158 -6.92 -9.65 -4.19
N ARG A 159 -7.12 -10.80 -4.85
CA ARG A 159 -7.69 -10.86 -6.21
C ARG A 159 -9.11 -10.29 -6.27
N LYS A 160 -9.97 -10.65 -5.31
CA LYS A 160 -11.37 -10.20 -5.24
C LYS A 160 -11.44 -8.70 -4.92
N VAL A 161 -10.55 -8.20 -4.07
CA VAL A 161 -10.42 -6.77 -3.79
C VAL A 161 -10.09 -5.99 -5.06
N GLN A 162 -9.06 -6.38 -5.82
CA GLN A 162 -8.68 -5.68 -7.05
C GLN A 162 -9.83 -5.63 -8.07
N LEU A 163 -10.60 -6.72 -8.19
CA LEU A 163 -11.80 -6.75 -9.03
C LEU A 163 -12.84 -5.71 -8.57
N PHE A 164 -13.14 -5.66 -7.27
CA PHE A 164 -14.13 -4.72 -6.74
C PHE A 164 -13.69 -3.27 -6.88
N LEU A 165 -12.43 -2.96 -6.59
CA LEU A 165 -11.87 -1.61 -6.77
C LEU A 165 -12.00 -1.13 -8.21
N ARG A 166 -11.64 -1.98 -9.18
CA ARG A 166 -11.81 -1.67 -10.60
C ARG A 166 -13.27 -1.37 -10.94
N GLN A 167 -14.18 -2.23 -10.51
CA GLN A 167 -15.61 -2.07 -10.80
C GLN A 167 -16.22 -0.84 -10.10
N LEU A 168 -15.74 -0.44 -8.92
CA LEU A 168 -16.17 0.79 -8.25
C LEU A 168 -15.74 2.02 -9.05
N ARG A 169 -14.50 2.03 -9.56
CA ARG A 169 -14.01 3.10 -10.46
C ARG A 169 -14.79 3.18 -11.76
N GLU A 170 -15.09 2.04 -12.38
CA GLU A 170 -15.92 1.97 -13.59
C GLU A 170 -17.34 2.53 -13.36
N LYS A 171 -17.86 2.43 -12.14
CA LYS A 171 -19.14 3.03 -11.73
C LYS A 171 -19.04 4.53 -11.37
N GLY A 172 -17.85 5.11 -11.36
CA GLY A 172 -17.62 6.53 -11.05
C GLY A 172 -17.53 6.85 -9.56
N VAL A 173 -17.32 5.87 -8.68
CA VAL A 173 -17.11 6.13 -7.25
C VAL A 173 -15.80 6.90 -7.06
N ALA A 174 -15.84 8.01 -6.32
CA ALA A 174 -14.67 8.86 -6.10
C ALA A 174 -13.55 8.11 -5.35
N GLU A 175 -12.28 8.39 -5.71
CA GLU A 175 -11.12 7.75 -5.08
C GLU A 175 -11.05 7.99 -3.56
N GLU A 176 -11.60 9.08 -3.06
CA GLU A 176 -11.68 9.38 -1.63
C GLU A 176 -12.54 8.36 -0.86
N HIS A 177 -13.65 7.90 -1.47
CA HIS A 177 -14.49 6.85 -0.90
C HIS A 177 -13.80 5.49 -0.99
N ILE A 178 -13.12 5.23 -2.11
CA ILE A 178 -12.36 4.00 -2.31
C ILE A 178 -11.19 3.89 -1.32
N ALA A 179 -10.49 4.99 -1.06
CA ALA A 179 -9.35 5.04 -0.14
C ALA A 179 -9.74 4.77 1.33
N ARG A 180 -11.01 4.97 1.68
CA ARG A 180 -11.57 4.65 3.01
C ARG A 180 -11.89 3.17 3.20
N LEU A 181 -11.88 2.35 2.14
CA LEU A 181 -12.18 0.93 2.22
C LEU A 181 -10.94 0.13 2.68
N HIS A 182 -11.08 -0.57 3.79
CA HIS A 182 -10.04 -1.47 4.31
C HIS A 182 -10.21 -2.87 3.72
N ALA A 183 -9.45 -3.18 2.65
CA ALA A 183 -9.57 -4.43 1.92
C ALA A 183 -8.23 -4.88 1.28
N PRO A 184 -7.75 -6.13 1.51
CA PRO A 184 -8.22 -7.05 2.54
C PRO A 184 -8.07 -6.46 3.93
N VAL A 185 -9.04 -6.71 4.78
CA VAL A 185 -9.07 -6.19 6.15
C VAL A 185 -8.09 -6.94 7.07
N GLY A 186 -7.53 -6.22 8.05
CA GLY A 186 -6.78 -6.77 9.17
C GLY A 186 -5.27 -6.67 9.02
N TYR A 187 -4.58 -6.75 10.15
CA TYR A 187 -3.12 -6.82 10.18
C TYR A 187 -2.59 -8.12 9.55
N ASN A 188 -1.49 -7.99 8.80
CA ASN A 188 -0.76 -9.12 8.27
C ASN A 188 0.06 -9.84 9.37
N ILE A 189 -0.63 -10.69 10.14
CA ILE A 189 -0.04 -11.54 11.20
C ILE A 189 0.06 -13.01 10.78
N GLY A 190 -0.21 -13.34 9.52
CA GLY A 190 -0.28 -14.73 9.05
C GLY A 190 -1.49 -15.51 9.58
N ALA A 191 -2.61 -14.82 9.83
CA ALA A 191 -3.83 -15.44 10.36
C ALA A 191 -4.44 -16.46 9.38
N GLU A 192 -4.76 -17.65 9.86
CA GLU A 192 -5.39 -18.72 9.07
C GLU A 192 -6.75 -19.15 9.65
N THR A 193 -6.87 -19.17 10.98
CA THR A 193 -8.10 -19.58 11.66
C THR A 193 -9.09 -18.42 11.81
N PRO A 194 -10.42 -18.67 11.93
CA PRO A 194 -11.40 -17.61 12.19
C PRO A 194 -11.07 -16.75 13.41
N GLN A 195 -10.48 -17.35 14.45
CA GLN A 195 -10.08 -16.67 15.68
C GLN A 195 -8.87 -15.77 15.46
N GLU A 196 -7.84 -16.23 14.74
CA GLU A 196 -6.69 -15.38 14.40
C GLU A 196 -7.09 -14.23 13.47
N ILE A 197 -7.97 -14.50 12.50
CA ILE A 197 -8.52 -13.47 11.62
C ILE A 197 -9.30 -12.44 12.46
N ALA A 198 -10.07 -12.89 13.45
CA ALA A 198 -10.79 -11.99 14.33
C ALA A 198 -9.85 -11.06 15.11
N ILE A 199 -8.73 -11.57 15.63
CA ILE A 199 -7.70 -10.76 16.29
C ILE A 199 -7.09 -9.76 15.31
N SER A 200 -6.72 -10.21 14.10
CA SER A 200 -6.16 -9.37 13.05
C SER A 200 -7.07 -8.19 12.67
N VAL A 201 -8.36 -8.45 12.50
CA VAL A 201 -9.37 -7.43 12.16
C VAL A 201 -9.65 -6.50 13.33
N LEU A 202 -9.83 -7.03 14.54
CA LEU A 202 -10.09 -6.21 15.72
C LEU A 202 -8.90 -5.33 16.10
N ALA A 203 -7.66 -5.77 15.86
CA ALA A 203 -6.49 -4.93 16.03
C ALA A 203 -6.53 -3.71 15.11
N GLU A 204 -6.93 -3.87 13.85
CA GLU A 204 -7.10 -2.76 12.91
C GLU A 204 -8.26 -1.82 13.32
N ILE A 205 -9.41 -2.38 13.71
CA ILE A 205 -10.54 -1.60 14.21
C ILE A 205 -10.15 -0.77 15.44
N LEU A 206 -9.42 -1.37 16.39
CA LEU A 206 -8.94 -0.68 17.60
C LEU A 206 -7.92 0.42 17.27
N GLN A 207 -7.04 0.19 16.29
CA GLN A 207 -6.11 1.20 15.81
C GLN A 207 -6.87 2.45 15.32
N VAL A 208 -7.86 2.26 14.44
CA VAL A 208 -8.67 3.36 13.89
C VAL A 208 -9.49 4.03 14.99
N LYS A 209 -10.19 3.24 15.83
CA LYS A 209 -10.98 3.75 16.96
C LYS A 209 -10.17 4.63 17.91
N ASN A 210 -8.93 4.23 18.21
CA ASN A 210 -8.06 4.93 19.15
C ASN A 210 -7.19 6.01 18.48
N ASN A 211 -7.37 6.25 17.16
CA ASN A 211 -6.53 7.14 16.37
C ASN A 211 -5.03 6.86 16.55
N ALA A 212 -4.67 5.58 16.59
CA ALA A 212 -3.32 5.13 16.83
C ALA A 212 -2.55 4.95 15.51
N PRO A 213 -1.22 5.18 15.48
CA PRO A 213 -0.41 4.97 14.28
C PRO A 213 -0.34 3.50 13.85
N GLY A 214 -0.64 2.56 14.75
CA GLY A 214 -0.54 1.13 14.49
C GLY A 214 0.90 0.59 14.48
N GLY A 215 1.05 -0.69 14.17
CA GLY A 215 2.35 -1.37 14.13
C GLY A 215 2.88 -1.81 15.50
N LEU A 216 4.09 -2.37 15.49
CA LEU A 216 4.73 -2.88 16.71
C LEU A 216 5.28 -1.73 17.57
N MET A 217 4.94 -1.70 18.87
CA MET A 217 5.39 -0.64 19.81
C MET A 217 6.91 -0.56 19.91
N MET A 218 7.56 -1.72 19.92
CA MET A 218 8.98 -1.82 19.59
C MET A 218 9.06 -2.28 18.16
N LYS A 219 9.65 -1.46 17.27
CA LYS A 219 10.12 -2.01 15.99
C LYS A 219 11.02 -3.18 16.37
N PRO A 220 10.71 -4.42 15.94
CA PRO A 220 11.67 -5.48 16.09
C PRO A 220 12.93 -4.96 15.40
N SER A 221 14.04 -4.92 16.13
CA SER A 221 15.34 -4.88 15.50
C SER A 221 15.41 -6.17 14.70
N HIS A 222 14.96 -6.12 13.44
CA HIS A 222 15.21 -7.20 12.52
C HIS A 222 16.74 -7.42 12.60
N PRO A 223 17.26 -8.65 12.73
CA PRO A 223 18.71 -8.85 12.78
C PRO A 223 19.44 -8.19 11.59
N SER A 224 18.72 -8.02 10.47
CA SER A 224 19.14 -7.29 9.27
C SER A 224 18.94 -5.78 9.28
N GLY A 225 18.26 -5.19 10.27
CA GLY A 225 18.03 -3.74 10.40
C GLY A 225 19.31 -2.91 10.50
N HIS A 226 20.42 -3.55 10.88
CA HIS A 226 21.75 -2.97 10.86
C HIS A 226 22.60 -3.41 9.64
N GLN A 227 22.15 -4.42 8.90
CA GLN A 227 22.91 -5.01 7.80
C GLN A 227 22.63 -4.24 6.51
N LEU A 228 23.69 -3.70 5.94
CA LEU A 228 23.66 -3.00 4.67
C LEU A 228 23.77 -3.99 3.51
N VAL A 229 22.87 -3.87 2.55
CA VAL A 229 22.96 -4.49 1.23
C VAL A 229 23.17 -3.38 0.20
N VAL A 230 24.18 -3.55 -0.65
CA VAL A 230 24.42 -2.66 -1.78
C VAL A 230 23.96 -3.36 -3.06
N ILE A 231 23.14 -2.68 -3.86
CA ILE A 231 22.69 -3.17 -5.16
C ILE A 231 23.45 -2.41 -6.24
N ARG A 232 24.12 -3.14 -7.13
CA ARG A 232 24.73 -2.56 -8.33
C ARG A 232 23.68 -2.51 -9.43
N GLY A 233 23.37 -1.31 -9.89
CA GLY A 233 22.24 -0.98 -10.77
C GLY A 233 21.01 -0.55 -9.99
N ALA A 234 20.20 0.32 -10.59
CA ALA A 234 18.95 0.86 -10.07
C ALA A 234 17.81 0.84 -11.11
N GLY A 235 17.94 0.04 -12.17
CA GLY A 235 16.89 -0.20 -13.17
C GLY A 235 15.66 -0.96 -12.63
N ASP A 236 14.74 -1.33 -13.53
CA ASP A 236 13.45 -2.00 -13.20
C ASP A 236 13.64 -3.27 -12.34
N ILE A 237 14.55 -4.16 -12.73
CA ILE A 237 14.82 -5.40 -11.96
C ILE A 237 15.45 -5.08 -10.60
N ALA A 238 16.47 -4.22 -10.57
CA ALA A 238 17.14 -3.82 -9.34
C ALA A 238 16.17 -3.15 -8.34
N SER A 239 15.19 -2.40 -8.84
CA SER A 239 14.18 -1.75 -8.01
C SER A 239 13.24 -2.76 -7.35
N GLY A 240 12.86 -3.83 -8.05
CA GLY A 240 12.11 -4.94 -7.44
C GLY A 240 12.88 -5.63 -6.31
N VAL A 241 14.19 -5.86 -6.51
CA VAL A 241 15.08 -6.40 -5.47
C VAL A 241 15.19 -5.45 -4.27
N ALA A 242 15.35 -4.15 -4.53
CA ALA A 242 15.43 -3.13 -3.50
C ALA A 242 14.16 -3.07 -2.63
N LEU A 243 12.97 -3.11 -3.26
CA LEU A 243 11.69 -3.19 -2.55
C LEU A 243 11.62 -4.43 -1.65
N ARG A 244 12.03 -5.59 -2.16
CA ARG A 244 12.00 -6.85 -1.40
C ARG A 244 12.90 -6.81 -0.18
N LEU A 245 14.12 -6.30 -0.34
CA LEU A 245 15.10 -6.14 0.74
C LEU A 245 14.66 -5.09 1.77
N TYR A 246 14.15 -3.95 1.29
CA TYR A 246 13.64 -2.88 2.15
C TYR A 246 12.48 -3.37 3.02
N HIS A 247 11.49 -4.07 2.45
CA HIS A 247 10.38 -4.63 3.22
C HIS A 247 10.80 -5.80 4.13
N ALA A 248 11.92 -6.47 3.82
CA ALA A 248 12.55 -7.45 4.71
C ALA A 248 13.40 -6.79 5.82
N GLY A 249 13.46 -5.45 5.87
CA GLY A 249 14.11 -4.68 6.93
C GLY A 249 15.61 -4.45 6.73
N PHE A 250 16.19 -4.75 5.55
CA PHE A 250 17.59 -4.41 5.27
C PHE A 250 17.76 -2.91 5.01
N LYS A 251 18.94 -2.37 5.36
CA LYS A 251 19.39 -1.09 4.79
C LYS A 251 19.83 -1.35 3.36
N VAL A 252 19.33 -0.56 2.42
CA VAL A 252 19.61 -0.75 0.99
C VAL A 252 20.22 0.53 0.45
N ILE A 253 21.37 0.42 -0.22
CA ILE A 253 21.96 1.47 -1.05
C ILE A 253 22.08 0.94 -2.48
N MET A 254 21.77 1.76 -3.47
CA MET A 254 21.90 1.40 -4.89
C MET A 254 23.00 2.22 -5.53
N LEU A 255 23.84 1.58 -6.35
CA LEU A 255 24.88 2.23 -7.14
C LEU A 255 24.47 2.26 -8.60
N GLU A 256 24.66 3.37 -9.29
CA GLU A 256 24.23 3.54 -10.66
C GLU A 256 25.23 4.37 -11.48
N VAL A 257 25.13 4.34 -12.80
CA VAL A 257 25.84 5.25 -13.71
C VAL A 257 25.24 6.66 -13.67
N GLU A 258 26.00 7.66 -14.12
CA GLU A 258 25.53 9.07 -14.19
C GLU A 258 24.38 9.27 -15.17
N LYS A 259 24.33 8.43 -16.23
CA LYS A 259 23.31 8.50 -17.29
C LYS A 259 22.59 7.15 -17.43
N PRO A 260 21.74 6.77 -16.47
CA PRO A 260 21.03 5.49 -16.51
C PRO A 260 20.16 5.37 -17.75
N THR A 261 20.21 4.21 -18.42
CA THR A 261 19.46 3.96 -19.67
C THR A 261 18.21 3.11 -19.43
N VAL A 262 17.52 3.34 -18.31
CA VAL A 262 16.26 2.65 -18.00
C VAL A 262 15.13 3.22 -18.85
N ILE A 263 14.27 2.35 -19.38
CA ILE A 263 13.09 2.77 -20.15
C ILE A 263 11.82 2.78 -19.30
N ARG A 264 11.74 1.98 -18.23
CA ARG A 264 10.58 1.93 -17.35
C ARG A 264 10.78 2.87 -16.17
N CYS A 265 10.92 4.16 -16.47
CA CYS A 265 11.31 5.19 -15.51
C CYS A 265 10.34 5.32 -14.33
N THR A 266 9.05 5.07 -14.53
CA THR A 266 8.00 5.11 -13.50
C THR A 266 8.14 4.03 -12.42
N VAL A 267 8.98 3.02 -12.61
CA VAL A 267 9.17 1.91 -11.67
C VAL A 267 10.64 1.59 -11.39
N ALA A 268 11.52 2.55 -11.68
CA ALA A 268 12.96 2.37 -11.52
C ALA A 268 13.56 3.47 -10.65
N PHE A 269 14.20 3.09 -9.55
CA PHE A 269 14.88 4.02 -8.66
C PHE A 269 16.04 4.77 -9.30
N ALA A 270 16.59 4.26 -10.42
CA ALA A 270 17.55 4.99 -11.26
C ALA A 270 17.05 6.38 -11.68
N GLN A 271 15.73 6.60 -11.73
CA GLN A 271 15.16 7.91 -12.04
C GLN A 271 15.55 8.99 -11.01
N ALA A 272 15.87 8.61 -9.76
CA ALA A 272 16.38 9.53 -8.76
C ALA A 272 17.70 10.19 -9.16
N VAL A 273 18.49 9.60 -10.07
CA VAL A 273 19.72 10.23 -10.59
C VAL A 273 19.39 11.49 -11.40
N PHE A 274 18.24 11.54 -12.06
CA PHE A 274 17.79 12.69 -12.85
C PHE A 274 16.96 13.67 -11.99
N ASP A 275 16.02 13.14 -11.23
CA ASP A 275 14.99 13.96 -10.55
C ASP A 275 15.35 14.27 -9.07
N GLY A 276 16.45 13.71 -8.57
CA GLY A 276 16.89 13.80 -7.17
C GLY A 276 16.17 12.82 -6.23
N GLU A 277 14.94 12.41 -6.55
CA GLU A 277 14.21 11.37 -5.83
C GLU A 277 13.25 10.60 -6.73
N MET A 278 12.87 9.39 -6.32
CA MET A 278 11.91 8.55 -7.02
C MET A 278 11.14 7.67 -6.05
N THR A 279 9.81 7.57 -6.21
CA THR A 279 8.97 6.70 -5.37
C THR A 279 8.37 5.59 -6.20
N VAL A 280 8.57 4.34 -5.76
CA VAL A 280 8.02 3.14 -6.37
C VAL A 280 7.30 2.35 -5.29
N GLU A 281 6.01 2.05 -5.50
CA GLU A 281 5.19 1.23 -4.58
C GLU A 281 5.25 1.68 -3.10
N GLY A 282 5.28 3.00 -2.87
CA GLY A 282 5.30 3.59 -1.53
C GLY A 282 6.67 3.65 -0.86
N VAL A 283 7.74 3.19 -1.53
CA VAL A 283 9.12 3.32 -1.07
C VAL A 283 9.84 4.39 -1.88
N THR A 284 10.53 5.29 -1.19
CA THR A 284 11.20 6.44 -1.81
C THR A 284 12.72 6.24 -1.82
N ALA A 285 13.31 6.40 -3.00
CA ALA A 285 14.74 6.47 -3.21
C ALA A 285 15.19 7.91 -3.44
N ARG A 286 16.42 8.25 -3.01
CA ARG A 286 16.98 9.61 -3.11
C ARG A 286 18.42 9.59 -3.57
N LEU A 287 18.78 10.52 -4.45
CA LEU A 287 20.17 10.72 -4.86
C LEU A 287 21.01 11.16 -3.66
N ALA A 288 22.12 10.47 -3.44
CA ALA A 288 23.10 10.80 -2.41
C ALA A 288 24.46 11.06 -3.05
N THR A 289 25.13 12.11 -2.58
CA THR A 289 26.42 12.58 -3.12
C THR A 289 27.63 12.05 -2.35
N SER A 290 27.39 11.46 -1.17
CA SER A 290 28.43 10.85 -0.33
C SER A 290 27.90 9.65 0.45
N SER A 291 28.81 8.76 0.84
CA SER A 291 28.55 7.61 1.72
C SER A 291 27.88 8.01 3.03
N ALA A 292 28.34 9.10 3.66
CA ALA A 292 27.81 9.62 4.91
C ALA A 292 26.36 10.13 4.77
N GLU A 293 26.05 10.79 3.65
CA GLU A 293 24.68 11.18 3.30
C GLU A 293 23.81 9.95 3.05
N ALA A 294 24.29 8.98 2.27
CA ALA A 294 23.58 7.74 1.99
C ALA A 294 23.22 7.00 3.29
N MET A 295 24.16 6.84 4.21
CA MET A 295 23.90 6.21 5.51
C MET A 295 22.80 6.96 6.29
N LYS A 296 22.86 8.30 6.37
CA LYS A 296 21.80 9.09 7.03
C LYS A 296 20.42 8.91 6.39
N LEU A 297 20.37 8.78 5.07
CA LEU A 297 19.13 8.52 4.34
C LEU A 297 18.57 7.13 4.66
N THR A 298 19.41 6.10 4.78
CA THR A 298 18.95 4.76 5.20
C THR A 298 18.32 4.77 6.59
N GLU A 299 18.89 5.51 7.55
CA GLU A 299 18.32 5.63 8.91
C GLU A 299 16.94 6.32 8.92
N ARG A 300 16.67 7.14 7.90
CA ARG A 300 15.39 7.84 7.73
C ARG A 300 14.36 7.03 6.93
N GLY A 301 14.69 5.80 6.52
CA GLY A 301 13.80 4.94 5.74
C GLY A 301 13.77 5.24 4.25
N PHE A 302 14.80 5.91 3.70
CA PHE A 302 14.95 6.09 2.26
C PHE A 302 15.96 5.09 1.69
N ILE A 303 15.85 4.80 0.39
CA ILE A 303 16.86 4.05 -0.36
C ILE A 303 17.80 5.05 -1.06
N PRO A 304 19.07 5.19 -0.66
CA PRO A 304 19.99 6.07 -1.36
C PRO A 304 20.36 5.47 -2.72
N VAL A 305 20.42 6.32 -3.74
CA VAL A 305 21.01 6.02 -5.05
C VAL A 305 22.27 6.86 -5.19
N MET A 306 23.38 6.24 -5.52
CA MET A 306 24.68 6.90 -5.66
C MET A 306 25.24 6.67 -7.06
N VAL A 307 25.87 7.70 -7.64
CA VAL A 307 26.58 7.57 -8.91
C VAL A 307 27.96 6.98 -8.66
N ASP A 308 28.11 5.67 -8.85
CA ASP A 308 29.36 4.92 -8.66
C ASP A 308 29.40 3.67 -9.56
N PRO A 309 29.65 3.84 -10.87
CA PRO A 309 29.56 2.74 -11.84
C PRO A 309 30.65 1.66 -11.64
N ALA A 310 31.75 2.02 -10.98
CA ALA A 310 32.88 1.13 -10.70
C ALA A 310 32.75 0.40 -9.35
N CYS A 311 31.71 0.70 -8.55
CA CYS A 311 31.56 0.19 -7.20
C CYS A 311 32.74 0.53 -6.28
N SER A 312 33.35 1.70 -6.48
CA SER A 312 34.49 2.19 -5.70
C SER A 312 34.15 2.46 -4.24
N LEU A 313 32.87 2.67 -3.91
CA LEU A 313 32.39 2.99 -2.57
C LEU A 313 32.19 1.75 -1.68
N LEU A 314 32.34 0.53 -2.19
CA LEU A 314 32.09 -0.69 -1.42
C LEU A 314 33.01 -0.84 -0.21
N ASP A 315 34.28 -0.44 -0.34
CA ASP A 315 35.27 -0.51 0.75
C ASP A 315 34.93 0.42 1.91
N GLU A 316 34.27 1.54 1.60
CA GLU A 316 33.79 2.51 2.58
C GLU A 316 32.46 2.06 3.20
N LEU A 317 31.51 1.62 2.37
CA LEU A 317 30.17 1.20 2.79
C LEU A 317 30.17 -0.12 3.58
N LYS A 318 31.13 -1.01 3.30
CA LYS A 318 31.28 -2.34 3.92
C LYS A 318 29.97 -3.11 4.03
N PRO A 319 29.25 -3.33 2.92
CA PRO A 319 27.99 -4.06 2.96
C PRO A 319 28.20 -5.52 3.37
N LEU A 320 27.19 -6.11 4.00
CA LEU A 320 27.14 -7.56 4.20
C LEU A 320 27.00 -8.29 2.87
N CYS A 321 26.21 -7.70 1.96
CA CYS A 321 25.90 -8.30 0.68
C CYS A 321 25.95 -7.27 -0.45
N VAL A 322 26.51 -7.69 -1.59
CA VAL A 322 26.37 -7.00 -2.88
C VAL A 322 25.48 -7.82 -3.79
N VAL A 323 24.48 -7.17 -4.40
CA VAL A 323 23.64 -7.77 -5.44
C VAL A 323 23.92 -7.07 -6.77
N ASP A 324 24.47 -7.80 -7.74
CA ASP A 324 24.63 -7.31 -9.10
C ASP A 324 23.32 -7.47 -9.90
N ALA A 325 22.63 -6.36 -10.10
CA ALA A 325 21.32 -6.29 -10.74
C ALA A 325 21.32 -5.45 -12.03
N ILE A 326 22.50 -5.22 -12.63
CA ILE A 326 22.62 -4.42 -13.87
C ILE A 326 22.04 -5.14 -15.10
N LEU A 327 21.95 -6.48 -15.05
CA LEU A 327 21.41 -7.32 -16.13
C LEU A 327 22.14 -7.12 -17.48
N ALA A 328 23.46 -6.93 -17.44
CA ALA A 328 24.30 -6.74 -18.63
C ALA A 328 24.43 -7.99 -19.50
N LYS A 329 24.02 -9.17 -18.99
CA LYS A 329 24.11 -10.50 -19.64
C LYS A 329 25.55 -10.98 -19.86
N GLN A 330 26.51 -10.27 -19.28
CA GLN A 330 27.93 -10.56 -19.25
C GLN A 330 28.49 -9.96 -17.95
N ASN A 331 29.55 -10.57 -17.42
CA ASN A 331 30.21 -10.04 -16.23
C ASN A 331 30.99 -8.75 -16.57
N LEU A 332 30.59 -7.63 -15.97
CA LEU A 332 31.22 -6.30 -16.12
C LEU A 332 32.03 -5.89 -14.89
N GLY A 333 32.70 -6.85 -14.24
CA GLY A 333 33.58 -6.60 -13.09
C GLY A 333 33.01 -7.05 -11.75
N THR A 334 31.95 -7.86 -11.76
CA THR A 334 31.40 -8.53 -10.58
C THR A 334 32.36 -9.63 -10.15
N ARG A 335 32.70 -9.65 -8.86
CA ARG A 335 33.60 -10.63 -8.26
C ARG A 335 33.04 -11.16 -6.96
N ALA A 336 33.39 -12.40 -6.60
CA ALA A 336 32.86 -13.02 -5.40
C ALA A 336 33.24 -12.24 -4.13
N ASP A 337 34.38 -11.56 -4.14
CA ASP A 337 34.98 -10.82 -3.02
C ASP A 337 34.49 -9.37 -2.84
N MET A 338 33.45 -8.93 -3.57
CA MET A 338 32.90 -7.57 -3.43
C MET A 338 32.25 -7.32 -2.06
N ALA A 339 31.83 -8.37 -1.36
CA ALA A 339 31.28 -8.37 -0.01
C ALA A 339 31.36 -9.80 0.56
N PRO A 340 31.11 -10.02 1.87
CA PRO A 340 30.99 -11.36 2.45
C PRO A 340 30.01 -12.27 1.69
N VAL A 341 28.96 -11.68 1.11
CA VAL A 341 28.04 -12.36 0.19
C VAL A 341 27.89 -11.54 -1.08
N THR A 342 28.10 -12.16 -2.22
CA THR A 342 27.92 -11.52 -3.54
C THR A 342 26.94 -12.35 -4.35
N ILE A 343 25.85 -11.75 -4.80
CA ILE A 343 24.79 -12.39 -5.58
C ILE A 343 24.71 -11.68 -6.93
N ALA A 344 24.50 -12.43 -8.01
CA ALA A 344 24.32 -11.84 -9.34
C ALA A 344 23.00 -12.28 -9.97
N LEU A 345 22.37 -11.40 -10.74
CA LEU A 345 21.08 -11.68 -11.36
C LEU A 345 21.23 -12.03 -12.85
N GLY A 346 20.70 -13.19 -13.24
CA GLY A 346 20.55 -13.58 -14.63
C GLY A 346 21.84 -14.09 -15.31
N PRO A 347 21.84 -14.19 -16.64
CA PRO A 347 22.97 -14.74 -17.39
C PRO A 347 24.21 -13.84 -17.34
N GLY A 348 25.36 -14.44 -17.63
CA GLY A 348 26.66 -13.74 -17.66
C GLY A 348 27.54 -13.97 -16.43
N PHE A 349 27.05 -14.76 -15.47
CA PHE A 349 27.74 -15.06 -14.21
C PHE A 349 27.74 -16.57 -13.94
N THR A 350 28.78 -17.04 -13.25
CA THR A 350 28.90 -18.40 -12.74
C THR A 350 29.00 -18.38 -11.21
N ALA A 351 28.00 -18.97 -10.54
CA ALA A 351 28.00 -19.19 -9.10
C ALA A 351 29.14 -20.14 -8.70
N GLY A 352 29.86 -19.79 -7.63
CA GLY A 352 31.09 -20.44 -7.19
C GLY A 352 32.36 -19.89 -7.84
N LYS A 353 32.25 -18.97 -8.81
CA LYS A 353 33.38 -18.30 -9.46
C LYS A 353 33.26 -16.77 -9.39
N ASP A 354 32.23 -16.22 -10.03
CA ASP A 354 32.03 -14.76 -10.11
C ASP A 354 31.27 -14.22 -8.89
N CYS A 355 30.48 -15.08 -8.25
CA CYS A 355 29.60 -14.74 -7.13
C CYS A 355 29.27 -16.00 -6.33
N HIS A 356 28.67 -15.83 -5.16
CA HIS A 356 28.27 -16.92 -4.27
C HIS A 356 26.95 -17.57 -4.71
N ALA A 357 26.08 -16.81 -5.37
CA ALA A 357 24.85 -17.33 -5.96
C ALA A 357 24.42 -16.51 -7.19
N VAL A 358 23.81 -17.19 -8.14
CA VAL A 358 23.14 -16.57 -9.30
C VAL A 358 21.63 -16.75 -9.14
N ILE A 359 20.84 -15.71 -9.44
CA ILE A 359 19.38 -15.80 -9.46
C ILE A 359 18.90 -15.93 -10.92
N GLU A 360 18.05 -16.92 -11.19
CA GLU A 360 17.43 -17.08 -12.50
C GLU A 360 16.44 -15.93 -12.78
N THR A 361 16.59 -15.29 -13.94
CA THR A 361 15.74 -14.17 -14.35
C THR A 361 14.95 -14.45 -15.62
N ASN A 362 15.18 -15.57 -16.30
CA ASN A 362 14.40 -15.97 -17.45
C ASN A 362 12.98 -16.34 -17.01
N ARG A 363 11.99 -15.84 -17.76
CA ARG A 363 10.58 -16.13 -17.44
C ARG A 363 10.30 -17.60 -17.74
N GLY A 364 9.74 -18.31 -16.78
CA GLY A 364 9.44 -19.73 -16.91
C GLY A 364 9.34 -20.39 -15.54
N HIS A 365 9.44 -21.71 -15.53
CA HIS A 365 9.30 -22.53 -14.33
C HIS A 365 10.32 -22.20 -13.23
N TRP A 366 11.51 -21.73 -13.63
CA TRP A 366 12.65 -21.52 -12.75
C TRP A 366 12.89 -20.04 -12.39
N LEU A 367 12.00 -19.13 -12.79
CA LEU A 367 12.15 -17.71 -12.47
C LEU A 367 12.29 -17.50 -10.95
N GLY A 368 13.33 -16.79 -10.52
CA GLY A 368 13.64 -16.55 -9.11
C GLY A 368 14.43 -17.68 -8.42
N GLN A 369 14.75 -18.77 -9.12
CA GLN A 369 15.54 -19.86 -8.56
C GLN A 369 16.95 -19.38 -8.16
N VAL A 370 17.37 -19.78 -6.96
CA VAL A 370 18.73 -19.55 -6.46
C VAL A 370 19.64 -20.68 -6.92
N ILE A 371 20.70 -20.32 -7.64
CA ILE A 371 21.70 -21.24 -8.19
C ILE A 371 23.01 -21.03 -7.42
N TYR A 372 23.39 -22.00 -6.60
CA TYR A 372 24.62 -21.96 -5.81
C TYR A 372 25.86 -22.52 -6.54
N SER A 373 25.66 -23.19 -7.67
CA SER A 373 26.73 -23.71 -8.52
C SER A 373 26.25 -23.73 -9.97
N GLY A 374 27.00 -23.10 -10.87
CA GLY A 374 26.66 -22.98 -12.31
C GLY A 374 26.09 -21.62 -12.70
N CYS A 375 25.36 -21.57 -13.82
CA CYS A 375 24.89 -20.32 -14.44
C CYS A 375 23.36 -20.32 -14.58
N ALA A 376 22.77 -19.13 -14.66
CA ALA A 376 21.39 -18.97 -15.14
C ALA A 376 21.27 -19.30 -16.64
N GLN A 377 20.03 -19.49 -17.10
CA GLN A 377 19.72 -19.71 -18.51
C GLN A 377 20.24 -18.57 -19.40
N GLU A 378 20.77 -18.95 -20.58
CA GLU A 378 21.29 -18.01 -21.55
C GLU A 378 20.23 -16.99 -22.01
N ASN A 379 20.68 -15.78 -22.29
CA ASN A 379 19.79 -14.76 -22.84
C ASN A 379 19.38 -15.12 -24.27
N THR A 380 18.11 -15.48 -24.45
CA THR A 380 17.52 -15.78 -25.77
C THR A 380 17.44 -14.57 -26.70
N GLY A 381 17.53 -13.34 -26.18
CA GLY A 381 17.37 -12.10 -26.93
C GLY A 381 15.93 -11.79 -27.35
N VAL A 382 15.00 -12.73 -27.16
CA VAL A 382 13.59 -12.58 -27.49
C VAL A 382 12.83 -12.01 -26.29
N PRO A 383 12.15 -10.85 -26.43
CA PRO A 383 11.34 -10.30 -25.35
C PRO A 383 10.14 -11.21 -25.05
N GLY A 384 9.68 -11.21 -23.79
CA GLY A 384 8.50 -11.97 -23.37
C GLY A 384 7.25 -11.60 -24.19
N ASN A 385 6.42 -12.61 -24.48
CA ASN A 385 5.21 -12.51 -25.28
C ASN A 385 4.09 -11.79 -24.50
N ILE A 386 3.49 -10.78 -25.12
CA ILE A 386 2.26 -10.12 -24.63
C ILE A 386 1.29 -10.07 -25.81
N MET A 387 0.12 -10.71 -25.68
CA MET A 387 -0.91 -10.80 -26.73
C MET A 387 -0.39 -11.27 -28.11
N GLY A 388 0.58 -12.18 -28.14
CA GLY A 388 1.18 -12.66 -29.39
C GLY A 388 2.35 -11.83 -29.91
N HIS A 389 2.68 -10.71 -29.26
CA HIS A 389 3.77 -9.81 -29.66
C HIS A 389 5.01 -9.99 -28.77
N THR A 390 6.17 -10.25 -29.40
CA THR A 390 7.47 -10.38 -28.72
C THR A 390 8.42 -9.24 -29.09
N THR A 391 8.96 -9.24 -30.30
CA THR A 391 9.95 -8.23 -30.75
C THR A 391 9.29 -6.91 -31.14
N ARG A 392 8.11 -6.96 -31.77
CA ARG A 392 7.38 -5.77 -32.24
C ARG A 392 7.05 -4.77 -31.13
N ARG A 393 6.89 -5.22 -29.87
CA ARG A 393 6.64 -4.30 -28.75
C ARG A 393 7.87 -3.52 -28.30
N VAL A 394 9.08 -3.96 -28.65
CA VAL A 394 10.32 -3.31 -28.22
C VAL A 394 10.81 -2.36 -29.29
N ILE A 395 10.99 -1.10 -28.91
CA ILE A 395 11.44 -0.03 -29.80
C ILE A 395 12.97 0.06 -29.70
N ARG A 396 13.63 0.13 -30.86
CA ARG A 396 15.08 0.26 -30.97
C ARG A 396 15.45 1.48 -31.79
N ALA A 397 16.56 2.13 -31.41
CA ALA A 397 17.09 3.26 -32.14
C ALA A 397 17.55 2.82 -33.56
N PRO A 398 17.16 3.54 -34.63
CA PRO A 398 17.56 3.20 -35.99
C PRO A 398 19.02 3.56 -36.28
N ALA A 399 19.53 4.59 -35.61
CA ALA A 399 20.88 5.11 -35.76
C ALA A 399 21.37 5.69 -34.42
N ALA A 400 22.63 6.13 -34.39
CA ALA A 400 23.13 6.89 -33.26
C ALA A 400 22.51 8.29 -33.22
N GLY A 401 22.22 8.80 -32.02
CA GLY A 401 21.63 10.13 -31.85
C GLY A 401 21.20 10.40 -30.42
N ILE A 402 20.64 11.59 -30.21
CA ILE A 402 20.11 12.03 -28.91
C ILE A 402 18.62 11.75 -28.84
N MET A 403 18.18 11.17 -27.72
CA MET A 403 16.79 10.90 -27.43
C MET A 403 15.99 12.18 -27.16
N ARG A 404 14.84 12.31 -27.81
CA ARG A 404 13.81 13.31 -27.51
C ARG A 404 12.42 12.69 -27.63
N SER A 405 11.65 12.71 -26.56
CA SER A 405 10.33 12.11 -26.47
C SER A 405 9.26 13.07 -26.98
N ASN A 406 8.26 12.52 -27.70
CA ASN A 406 7.06 13.27 -28.10
C ASN A 406 5.82 12.89 -27.28
N VAL A 407 5.91 11.80 -26.53
CA VAL A 407 4.85 11.22 -25.70
C VAL A 407 5.39 10.93 -24.30
N LYS A 408 4.49 10.66 -23.35
CA LYS A 408 4.82 10.30 -21.97
C LYS A 408 4.50 8.84 -21.71
N LEU A 409 5.07 8.29 -20.63
CA LEU A 409 4.69 6.97 -20.14
C LEU A 409 3.20 6.99 -19.73
N GLY A 410 2.46 5.97 -20.17
CA GLY A 410 1.02 5.87 -19.97
C GLY A 410 0.18 6.38 -21.15
N ASP A 411 0.76 7.14 -22.08
CA ASP A 411 0.03 7.59 -23.27
C ASP A 411 -0.38 6.41 -24.16
N LEU A 412 -1.58 6.51 -24.74
CA LEU A 412 -2.07 5.56 -25.74
C LEU A 412 -1.71 6.06 -27.13
N VAL A 413 -1.10 5.19 -27.93
CA VAL A 413 -0.64 5.51 -29.29
C VAL A 413 -1.18 4.49 -30.29
N LYS A 414 -1.38 4.92 -31.53
CA LYS A 414 -1.71 4.08 -32.67
C LYS A 414 -0.46 3.70 -33.43
N GLU A 415 -0.49 2.53 -34.08
CA GLU A 415 0.59 2.12 -34.98
C GLU A 415 0.85 3.22 -36.03
N GLY A 416 2.12 3.63 -36.15
CA GLY A 416 2.54 4.70 -37.05
C GLY A 416 2.66 6.10 -36.43
N ASP A 417 2.11 6.33 -35.23
CA ASP A 417 2.25 7.61 -34.52
C ASP A 417 3.72 7.90 -34.19
N VAL A 418 4.15 9.16 -34.31
CA VAL A 418 5.51 9.58 -33.95
C VAL A 418 5.61 9.73 -32.43
N ILE A 419 6.38 8.86 -31.79
CA ILE A 419 6.49 8.79 -30.32
C ILE A 419 7.78 9.39 -29.77
N ALA A 420 8.84 9.46 -30.57
CA ALA A 420 10.12 10.02 -30.18
C ALA A 420 10.98 10.36 -31.40
N TRP A 421 12.14 10.96 -31.14
CA TRP A 421 13.17 11.27 -32.11
C TRP A 421 14.53 10.78 -31.60
N ILE A 422 15.36 10.27 -32.52
CA ILE A 422 16.77 10.00 -32.27
C ILE A 422 17.59 10.85 -33.25
N GLY A 423 18.10 11.99 -32.76
CA GLY A 423 18.61 13.04 -33.65
C GLY A 423 17.51 13.50 -34.61
N GLU A 424 17.78 13.42 -35.91
CA GLU A 424 16.82 13.79 -36.97
C GLU A 424 15.85 12.64 -37.36
N HIS A 425 15.99 11.45 -36.77
CA HIS A 425 15.17 10.28 -37.14
C HIS A 425 13.89 10.20 -36.32
N GLU A 426 12.74 10.16 -37.00
CA GLU A 426 11.45 9.85 -36.39
C GLU A 426 11.38 8.40 -35.87
N ILE A 427 10.88 8.23 -34.65
CA ILE A 427 10.54 6.93 -34.08
C ILE A 427 9.03 6.80 -34.09
N LYS A 428 8.53 5.84 -34.86
CA LYS A 428 7.10 5.54 -34.96
C LYS A 428 6.70 4.38 -34.06
N ALA A 429 5.49 4.42 -33.53
CA ALA A 429 4.91 3.33 -32.74
C ALA A 429 4.79 2.06 -33.62
N PRO A 430 5.48 0.95 -33.27
CA PRO A 430 5.45 -0.27 -34.07
C PRO A 430 4.15 -1.07 -33.97
N LEU A 431 3.27 -0.70 -33.04
CA LEU A 431 1.94 -1.27 -32.83
C LEU A 431 1.09 -0.31 -31.97
N THR A 432 -0.24 -0.47 -32.03
CA THR A 432 -1.19 0.25 -31.18
C THR A 432 -1.14 -0.27 -29.74
N GLY A 433 -1.07 0.63 -28.76
CA GLY A 433 -1.04 0.26 -27.34
C GLY A 433 -0.62 1.40 -26.42
N MET A 434 -0.25 1.06 -25.18
CA MET A 434 0.25 2.03 -24.19
C MET A 434 1.78 2.13 -24.25
N VAL A 435 2.32 3.35 -24.22
CA VAL A 435 3.76 3.57 -24.03
C VAL A 435 4.13 3.20 -22.60
N ARG A 436 4.65 1.98 -22.41
CA ARG A 436 4.98 1.42 -21.09
C ARG A 436 6.40 1.77 -20.64
N GLY A 437 7.29 1.97 -21.60
CA GLY A 437 8.66 2.38 -21.36
C GLY A 437 9.19 3.27 -22.49
N LEU A 438 9.99 4.26 -22.11
CA LEU A 438 10.65 5.21 -22.99
C LEU A 438 11.86 5.77 -22.25
N LEU A 439 12.98 5.87 -22.95
CA LEU A 439 14.24 6.37 -22.41
C LEU A 439 14.13 7.88 -22.11
N ASN A 440 14.83 8.36 -21.08
CA ASN A 440 14.87 9.79 -20.77
C ASN A 440 15.48 10.62 -21.90
N ASP A 441 14.99 11.86 -22.03
CA ASP A 441 15.47 12.83 -23.01
C ASP A 441 16.93 13.23 -22.76
N GLY A 442 17.63 13.59 -23.83
CA GLY A 442 19.03 14.04 -23.78
C GLY A 442 20.06 12.92 -23.71
N LEU A 443 19.63 11.66 -23.57
CA LEU A 443 20.53 10.51 -23.59
C LEU A 443 21.01 10.18 -25.01
N ALA A 444 22.31 9.93 -25.13
CA ALA A 444 22.92 9.47 -26.38
C ALA A 444 22.78 7.95 -26.51
N VAL A 445 22.34 7.49 -27.67
CA VAL A 445 22.18 6.06 -27.98
C VAL A 445 22.90 5.70 -29.28
N VAL A 446 23.15 4.41 -29.48
CA VAL A 446 23.68 3.84 -30.73
C VAL A 446 22.60 3.07 -31.49
N GLY A 447 22.82 2.79 -32.78
CA GLY A 447 21.91 1.98 -33.57
C GLY A 447 21.62 0.61 -32.94
N GLY A 448 20.36 0.19 -32.94
CA GLY A 448 19.88 -1.05 -32.33
C GLY A 448 19.67 -0.99 -30.81
N PHE A 449 20.05 0.10 -30.15
CA PHE A 449 19.87 0.27 -28.70
C PHE A 449 18.38 0.31 -28.33
N LYS A 450 18.01 -0.30 -27.19
CA LYS A 450 16.61 -0.35 -26.74
C LYS A 450 16.22 1.01 -26.16
N ILE A 451 15.20 1.65 -26.73
CA ILE A 451 14.77 3.00 -26.33
C ILE A 451 13.36 3.06 -25.75
N GLY A 452 12.56 2.01 -25.90
CA GLY A 452 11.22 1.97 -25.32
C GLY A 452 10.51 0.65 -25.52
N ASP A 453 9.29 0.55 -24.99
CA ASP A 453 8.35 -0.53 -25.29
C ASP A 453 6.88 -0.09 -25.20
N ILE A 454 6.07 -0.66 -26.09
CA ILE A 454 4.61 -0.46 -26.14
C ILE A 454 3.91 -1.73 -25.68
N ASP A 455 2.97 -1.60 -24.75
CA ASP A 455 2.15 -2.70 -24.27
C ASP A 455 0.84 -2.78 -25.09
N PRO A 456 0.61 -3.84 -25.88
CA PRO A 456 -0.56 -3.97 -26.75
C PRO A 456 -1.89 -4.07 -25.98
N ARG A 457 -1.84 -4.27 -24.65
CA ARG A 457 -3.02 -4.30 -23.78
C ARG A 457 -3.68 -2.92 -23.59
N GLY A 458 -3.05 -1.84 -24.08
CA GLY A 458 -3.60 -0.49 -24.05
C GLY A 458 -3.93 -0.02 -22.64
N GLU A 459 -5.14 0.47 -22.43
CA GLU A 459 -5.64 0.98 -21.14
C GLU A 459 -5.51 0.01 -19.96
N THR A 460 -5.44 -1.29 -20.22
CA THR A 460 -5.33 -2.31 -19.16
C THR A 460 -3.88 -2.66 -18.81
N ALA A 461 -2.90 -2.05 -19.50
CA ALA A 461 -1.49 -2.25 -19.20
C ALA A 461 -1.08 -1.47 -17.94
N ASP A 462 -0.30 -2.13 -17.08
CA ASP A 462 0.30 -1.49 -15.92
C ASP A 462 1.73 -1.03 -16.22
N PHE A 463 1.98 0.26 -16.08
CA PHE A 463 3.30 0.89 -16.21
C PHE A 463 3.82 1.46 -14.87
N THR A 464 3.05 1.32 -13.79
CA THR A 464 3.28 1.95 -12.48
C THR A 464 3.75 0.96 -11.39
N SER A 465 3.68 -0.35 -11.65
CA SER A 465 4.19 -1.37 -10.73
C SER A 465 5.40 -2.14 -11.27
N VAL A 466 6.23 -2.63 -10.34
CA VAL A 466 7.34 -3.53 -10.70
C VAL A 466 6.80 -4.84 -11.26
N SER A 467 7.49 -5.37 -12.27
CA SER A 467 6.99 -6.58 -12.95
C SER A 467 7.13 -7.85 -12.09
N ASP A 468 6.37 -8.89 -12.37
CA ASP A 468 6.52 -10.19 -11.68
C ASP A 468 7.95 -10.74 -11.74
N LYS A 469 8.68 -10.46 -12.84
CA LYS A 469 10.09 -10.84 -12.99
C LYS A 469 11.03 -10.09 -12.05
N ALA A 470 10.67 -8.88 -11.64
CA ALA A 470 11.43 -8.10 -10.67
C ALA A 470 11.05 -8.47 -9.22
N ARG A 471 9.84 -9.02 -9.00
CA ARG A 471 9.35 -9.48 -7.68
C ARG A 471 9.84 -10.87 -7.31
N ALA A 472 9.95 -11.76 -8.29
CA ALA A 472 10.52 -13.09 -8.16
C ALA A 472 12.03 -12.99 -7.97
#